data_AF-A0A1I5XID9-F1
#
_entry.id   AF-A0A1I5XID9-F1
#
_cell.length_a   1.000
_cell.length_b   1.000
_cell.length_c   1.000
_cell.angle_alpha   90.00
_cell.angle_beta   90.00
_cell.angle_gamma   90.00
#
_symmetry.space_group_name_H-M   'P 1'
#
loop_
_entity.id
_entity.type
_entity.pdbx_description
1 polymer ?
#
loop_
_entity_poly.entity_id
_entity_poly.type
_entity_poly.pdbx_seq_one_letter_code
_entity_poly.pdbx_strand_id
1 'polypeptide(L)'
;MKQFFYLLAADLRRAILSIRFLLSACGVALVLFIASWGQIKFARDVLYPLGLGISGTASMLIIASILPLFPFATTFATEWQERAVRFWIVRTGIRNYSMSKVLVSAISGFLTTAVGMLMFVLALR
;
A
#
# COMPACT_ATOMS: atom_id res chain seq x y z
N MET A 1 24.45 -7.75 9.56
CA MET A 1 23.14 -7.99 8.89
C MET A 1 21.93 -8.02 9.83
N LYS A 2 22.05 -8.49 11.09
CA LYS A 2 20.89 -8.56 12.02
C LYS A 2 20.13 -7.24 12.18
N GLN A 3 20.83 -6.11 12.32
CA GLN A 3 20.20 -4.78 12.47
C GLN A 3 19.37 -4.33 11.26
N PHE A 4 19.75 -4.75 10.04
CA PHE A 4 18.96 -4.48 8.84
C PHE A 4 17.61 -5.19 8.87
N PHE A 5 17.59 -6.47 9.22
CA PHE A 5 16.34 -7.23 9.34
C PHE A 5 15.43 -6.70 10.44
N TYR A 6 15.99 -6.26 11.58
CA TYR A 6 15.20 -5.61 12.63
C TYR A 6 14.58 -4.29 12.18
N LEU A 7 15.34 -3.46 11.44
CA LEU A 7 14.83 -2.19 10.90
C LEU A 7 13.73 -2.45 9.87
N LEU A 8 13.95 -3.39 8.95
CA LEU A 8 12.97 -3.80 7.95
C LEU A 8 11.67 -4.29 8.61
N ALA A 9 11.77 -5.17 9.61
CA ALA A 9 10.61 -5.72 10.31
C ALA A 9 9.85 -4.66 11.13
N ALA A 10 10.57 -3.73 11.76
CA ALA A 10 9.97 -2.64 12.52
C ALA A 10 9.22 -1.65 11.60
N ASP A 11 9.85 -1.25 10.50
CA ASP A 11 9.23 -0.36 9.52
C ASP A 11 8.04 -1.03 8.83
N LEU A 12 8.13 -2.33 8.51
CA LEU A 12 7.03 -3.08 7.91
C LEU A 12 5.86 -3.24 8.87
N ARG A 13 6.12 -3.54 10.15
CA ARG A 13 5.07 -3.58 11.18
C ARG A 13 4.40 -2.21 11.31
N ARG A 14 5.19 -1.13 11.35
CA ARG A 14 4.67 0.24 11.42
C ARG A 14 3.82 0.58 10.20
N ALA A 15 4.21 0.13 9.00
CA ALA A 15 3.45 0.34 7.77
C ALA A 15 2.11 -0.39 7.81
N ILE A 16 2.10 -1.69 8.15
CA ILE A 16 0.91 -2.55 8.11
C ILE A 16 -0.09 -2.21 9.23
N LEU A 17 0.39 -1.91 10.45
CA LEU A 17 -0.46 -1.58 11.59
C LEU A 17 -0.95 -0.12 11.59
N SER A 18 -0.58 0.68 10.58
CA SER A 18 -0.94 2.09 10.53
C SER A 18 -2.39 2.27 10.08
N ILE A 19 -3.09 3.23 10.68
CA ILE A 19 -4.41 3.68 10.21
C ILE A 19 -4.37 4.14 8.75
N ARG A 20 -3.21 4.63 8.27
CA ARG A 20 -2.99 5.08 6.89
C ARG A 20 -3.08 3.92 5.90
N PHE A 21 -2.61 2.73 6.31
CA PHE A 21 -2.71 1.51 5.52
C PHE A 21 -4.17 1.09 5.37
N LEU A 22 -4.92 1.08 6.47
CA LEU A 22 -6.35 0.74 6.46
C LEU A 22 -7.14 1.72 5.58
N LEU A 23 -6.89 3.02 5.72
CA LEU A 23 -7.58 4.06 4.97
C LEU A 23 -7.30 3.98 3.47
N SER A 24 -6.05 3.67 3.11
CA SER A 24 -5.66 3.43 1.72
C SER A 24 -6.27 2.15 1.14
N ALA A 25 -6.27 1.04 1.89
CA ALA A 25 -6.90 -0.21 1.47
C ALA A 25 -8.41 -0.06 1.27
N CYS A 26 -9.10 0.62 2.19
CA CYS A 26 -10.51 1.00 2.02
C CYS A 26 -10.71 1.89 0.79
N GLY A 27 -9.83 2.85 0.53
CA GLY A 27 -9.87 3.68 -0.67
C GLY A 27 -9.79 2.86 -1.96
N VAL A 28 -8.91 1.85 -2.01
CA VAL A 28 -8.79 0.94 -3.16
C VAL A 28 -10.09 0.19 -3.39
N ALA A 29 -10.67 -0.37 -2.32
CA ALA A 29 -11.95 -1.09 -2.40
C ALA A 29 -13.09 -0.17 -2.89
N LEU A 30 -13.15 1.06 -2.36
CA LEU A 30 -14.17 2.05 -2.73
C LEU A 30 -14.07 2.44 -4.22
N VAL A 31 -12.86 2.69 -4.72
CA VAL A 31 -12.63 2.99 -6.15
C VAL A 31 -13.08 1.81 -7.03
N LEU A 32 -12.77 0.57 -6.64
CA LEU A 32 -13.23 -0.63 -7.35
C LEU A 32 -14.77 -0.76 -7.33
N PHE A 33 -15.41 -0.43 -6.21
CA PHE A 33 -16.87 -0.40 -6.08
C PHE A 33 -17.52 0.62 -7.00
N ILE A 34 -17.01 1.86 -7.02
CA ILE A 34 -17.52 2.91 -7.90
C ILE A 34 -17.34 2.51 -9.37
N ALA A 35 -16.15 2.04 -9.73
CA ALA A 35 -15.84 1.65 -11.11
C ALA A 35 -16.73 0.50 -11.60
N SER A 36 -17.10 -0.42 -10.71
CA SER A 36 -17.87 -1.61 -11.06
C SER A 36 -19.38 -1.46 -10.86
N TRP A 37 -19.85 -0.39 -10.21
CA TRP A 37 -21.23 -0.24 -9.69
C TRP A 37 -22.31 -0.57 -10.72
N GLY A 38 -22.18 -0.07 -11.95
CA GLY A 38 -23.17 -0.29 -13.02
C GLY A 38 -23.20 -1.71 -13.60
N GLN A 39 -22.16 -2.51 -13.36
CA GLN A 39 -21.96 -3.81 -13.99
C GLN A 39 -22.13 -4.98 -13.00
N ILE A 40 -22.22 -4.71 -11.69
CA ILE A 40 -22.39 -5.74 -10.63
C ILE A 40 -23.65 -6.59 -10.87
N LYS A 41 -24.74 -6.00 -11.38
CA LYS A 41 -26.01 -6.72 -11.61
C LYS A 41 -25.99 -7.68 -12.80
N PHE A 42 -25.05 -7.52 -13.72
CA PHE A 42 -24.98 -8.32 -14.95
C PHE A 42 -23.90 -9.41 -14.89
N ALA A 43 -23.04 -9.37 -13.87
CA ALA A 43 -21.94 -10.31 -13.72
C ALA A 43 -22.41 -11.62 -13.08
N ARG A 44 -22.09 -12.75 -13.72
CA ARG A 44 -22.24 -14.09 -13.12
C ARG A 44 -21.15 -14.41 -12.08
N ASP A 45 -19.97 -13.82 -12.25
CA ASP A 45 -18.78 -14.07 -11.41
C ASP A 45 -18.18 -12.77 -10.88
N VAL A 46 -17.65 -12.80 -9.64
CA VAL A 46 -16.99 -11.67 -8.96
C VAL A 46 -15.70 -11.22 -9.67
N LEU A 47 -15.07 -12.12 -10.43
CA LEU A 47 -13.86 -11.84 -11.20
C LEU A 47 -14.11 -10.88 -12.38
N TYR A 48 -15.31 -10.88 -12.95
CA TYR A 48 -15.68 -10.03 -14.08
C TYR A 48 -15.70 -8.52 -13.72
N PRO A 49 -16.43 -8.06 -12.68
CA PRO A 49 -16.41 -6.66 -12.26
C PRO A 49 -15.02 -6.26 -11.74
N LEU A 50 -14.29 -7.17 -11.08
CA LEU A 50 -12.92 -6.90 -10.64
C LEU A 50 -11.99 -6.61 -11.84
N GLY A 51 -12.03 -7.44 -12.90
CA GLY A 51 -11.24 -7.24 -14.10
C GLY A 51 -11.54 -5.91 -14.80
N LEU A 52 -12.83 -5.53 -14.87
CA LEU A 52 -13.25 -4.24 -15.44
C LEU A 52 -12.80 -3.06 -14.58
N GLY A 53 -12.94 -3.15 -13.25
CA GLY A 53 -12.50 -2.12 -12.32
C GLY A 53 -10.99 -1.87 -12.40
N ILE A 54 -10.19 -2.91 -12.64
CA ILE A 54 -8.74 -2.81 -12.83
C ILE A 54 -8.39 -2.32 -14.24
N SER A 55 -9.13 -2.71 -15.27
CA SER A 55 -8.89 -2.34 -16.66
C SER A 55 -9.29 -0.88 -16.99
N GLY A 56 -10.04 -0.21 -16.12
CA GLY A 56 -10.39 1.20 -16.30
C GLY A 56 -9.16 2.10 -16.20
N THR A 57 -8.91 2.95 -17.20
CA THR A 57 -7.69 3.76 -17.28
C THR A 57 -7.49 4.68 -16.06
N ALA A 58 -8.57 5.27 -15.55
CA ALA A 58 -8.53 6.16 -14.39
C ALA A 58 -8.45 5.40 -13.05
N SER A 59 -9.21 4.31 -12.91
CA SER A 59 -9.20 3.47 -11.71
C SER A 59 -7.86 2.76 -11.53
N MET A 60 -7.26 2.28 -12.62
CA MET A 60 -5.93 1.67 -12.62
C MET A 60 -4.87 2.63 -12.09
N LEU A 61 -4.87 3.88 -12.55
CA LEU A 61 -3.95 4.93 -12.09
C LEU A 61 -4.09 5.21 -10.59
N ILE A 62 -5.33 5.28 -10.09
CA ILE A 62 -5.58 5.56 -8.67
C ILE A 62 -5.16 4.38 -7.78
N ILE A 63 -5.49 3.15 -8.20
CA ILE A 63 -5.23 1.92 -7.45
C ILE A 63 -3.74 1.55 -7.48
N ALA A 64 -3.08 1.68 -8.63
CA ALA A 64 -1.70 1.26 -8.81
C ALA A 64 -0.68 2.33 -8.41
N SER A 65 -1.03 3.62 -8.53
CA SER A 65 -0.04 4.71 -8.41
C SER A 65 -0.27 5.60 -7.20
N ILE A 66 -1.52 5.98 -6.89
CA ILE A 66 -1.80 7.05 -5.91
C ILE A 66 -2.02 6.48 -4.52
N LEU A 67 -2.97 5.55 -4.37
CA LEU A 67 -3.34 5.00 -3.07
C LEU A 67 -2.19 4.23 -2.38
N PRO A 68 -1.36 3.45 -3.09
CA PRO A 68 -0.25 2.71 -2.49
C PRO A 68 0.89 3.61 -1.96
N LEU A 69 0.90 4.91 -2.29
CA LEU A 69 1.89 5.85 -1.79
C LEU A 69 1.63 6.24 -0.33
N PHE A 70 0.37 6.38 0.08
CA PHE A 70 -0.01 6.88 1.40
C PHE A 70 0.47 6.08 2.63
N PRO A 71 0.52 4.73 2.63
CA PRO A 71 0.90 3.93 3.79
C PRO A 71 2.30 4.25 4.31
N PHE A 72 3.25 4.49 3.40
CA PHE A 72 4.67 4.58 3.75
C PHE A 72 5.44 5.75 3.13
N ALA A 73 4.96 6.43 2.08
CA ALA A 73 5.72 7.54 1.48
C ALA A 73 5.97 8.70 2.48
N THR A 74 5.08 8.88 3.44
CA THR A 74 5.17 9.95 4.45
C THR A 74 6.21 9.67 5.53
N THR A 75 6.67 8.42 5.72
CA THR A 75 7.57 8.08 6.84
C THR A 75 8.93 8.73 6.70
N PHE A 76 9.45 8.84 5.47
CA PHE A 76 10.73 9.51 5.24
C PHE A 76 10.63 11.01 5.55
N ALA A 77 9.55 11.67 5.11
CA ALA A 77 9.33 13.09 5.39
C ALA A 77 9.20 13.35 6.90
N THR A 78 8.50 12.50 7.64
CA THR A 78 8.40 12.62 9.10
C THR A 78 9.74 12.41 9.79
N GLU A 79 10.51 11.40 9.38
CA GLU A 79 11.84 11.14 9.95
C GLU A 79 12.83 12.28 9.65
N TRP A 80 12.68 12.92 8.49
CA TRP A 80 13.47 14.09 8.11
C TRP A 80 13.14 15.29 8.99
N GLN A 81 11.85 15.57 9.22
CA GLN A 81 11.39 16.63 10.11
C GLN A 81 11.85 16.42 11.55
N GLU A 82 11.77 15.19 12.05
CA GLU A 82 12.22 14.81 13.40
C GLU A 82 13.75 14.72 13.53
N ARG A 83 14.51 14.95 12.44
CA ARG A 83 15.96 14.77 12.35
C ARG A 83 16.43 13.35 12.74
N ALA A 84 15.52 12.37 12.70
CA ALA A 84 15.76 10.98 13.04
C ALA A 84 16.67 10.27 12.03
N VAL A 85 16.66 10.72 10.76
CA VAL A 85 17.41 10.09 9.65
C VAL A 85 18.89 9.91 9.95
N ARG A 86 19.55 10.92 10.54
CA ARG A 86 20.99 10.84 10.86
C ARG A 86 21.29 9.76 11.89
N PHE A 87 20.43 9.58 12.88
CA PHE A 87 20.60 8.55 13.92
C PHE A 87 20.50 7.15 13.34
N TRP A 88 19.60 6.93 12.37
CA TRP A 88 19.49 5.65 11.67
C TRP A 88 20.71 5.39 10.78
N ILE A 89 21.12 6.37 9.98
CA ILE A 89 22.25 6.23 9.05
C ILE A 89 23.56 5.88 9.78
N VAL A 90 23.84 6.49 10.93
CA VAL A 90 25.06 6.20 11.71
C VAL A 90 25.09 4.74 12.21
N ARG A 91 23.93 4.16 12.54
CA ARG A 91 23.84 2.80 13.10
C ARG A 91 23.81 1.71 12.02
N THR A 92 23.06 1.92 10.94
CA THR A 92 22.85 0.88 9.92
C THR A 92 23.68 1.06 8.66
N GLY A 93 24.25 2.26 8.47
CA GLY A 93 24.86 2.69 7.21
C GLY A 93 23.81 3.14 6.18
N ILE A 94 24.22 4.06 5.31
CA ILE A 94 23.31 4.70 4.35
C ILE A 94 22.72 3.71 3.35
N ARG A 95 23.53 2.77 2.83
CA ARG A 95 23.09 1.78 1.83
C ARG A 95 22.00 0.86 2.39
N ASN A 96 22.18 0.34 3.60
CA ASN A 96 21.22 -0.56 4.23
C ASN A 96 19.92 0.18 4.61
N TYR A 97 20.03 1.43 5.07
CA TYR A 97 18.88 2.27 5.36
C TYR A 97 18.04 2.53 4.10
N SER A 98 18.67 2.97 3.01
CA SER A 98 17.98 3.23 1.73
C SER A 98 17.32 1.98 1.17
N MET A 99 18.02 0.83 1.17
CA MET A 99 17.46 -0.43 0.70
C MET A 99 16.26 -0.88 1.55
N SER A 100 16.33 -0.71 2.87
CA SER A 100 15.21 -1.05 3.76
C SER A 100 13.97 -0.20 3.43
N LYS A 101 14.14 1.12 3.24
CA LYS A 101 13.01 2.01 2.92
C LYS A 101 12.36 1.67 1.58
N VAL A 102 13.15 1.32 0.55
CA VAL A 102 12.63 0.89 -0.75
C VAL A 102 11.88 -0.44 -0.66
N LEU A 103 12.41 -1.41 0.09
CA LEU A 103 11.73 -2.69 0.28
C LEU A 103 10.41 -2.53 1.04
N VAL A 104 10.42 -1.76 2.14
CA VAL A 104 9.20 -1.55 2.92
C VAL A 104 8.16 -0.76 2.11
N SER A 105 8.56 0.24 1.33
CA SER A 105 7.62 0.96 0.46
C SER A 105 6.99 0.03 -0.58
N ALA A 106 7.79 -0.80 -1.25
CA ALA A 106 7.30 -1.76 -2.23
C ALA A 106 6.35 -2.80 -1.61
N ILE A 107 6.73 -3.41 -0.49
CA ILE A 107 5.90 -4.41 0.20
C ILE A 107 4.62 -3.76 0.71
N SER A 108 4.70 -2.58 1.35
CA SER A 108 3.52 -1.89 1.87
C SER A 108 2.54 -1.50 0.77
N GLY A 109 3.03 -0.96 -0.36
CA GLY A 109 2.20 -0.64 -1.51
C GLY A 109 1.50 -1.86 -2.10
N PHE A 110 2.24 -2.95 -2.31
CA PHE A 110 1.69 -4.23 -2.78
C PHE A 110 0.64 -4.79 -1.82
N LEU A 111 0.91 -4.78 -0.51
CA LEU A 111 -0.03 -5.28 0.48
C LEU A 111 -1.31 -4.45 0.51
N THR A 112 -1.20 -3.14 0.28
CA THR A 112 -2.34 -2.23 0.31
C THR A 112 -3.29 -2.49 -0.86
N THR A 113 -2.75 -2.69 -2.06
CA THR A 113 -3.56 -3.05 -3.24
C THR A 113 -4.15 -4.44 -3.10
N ALA A 114 -3.37 -5.41 -2.64
CA ALA A 114 -3.83 -6.79 -2.44
C ALA A 114 -4.98 -6.86 -1.41
N VAL A 115 -4.84 -6.19 -0.26
CA VAL A 115 -5.90 -6.15 0.76
C VAL A 115 -7.12 -5.40 0.24
N GLY A 116 -6.96 -4.27 -0.46
CA GLY A 116 -8.09 -3.55 -1.05
C GLY A 116 -8.88 -4.39 -2.07
N MET A 117 -8.18 -5.14 -2.93
CA MET A 117 -8.82 -6.08 -3.86
C MET A 117 -9.52 -7.23 -3.13
N LEU A 118 -8.90 -7.80 -2.10
CA LEU A 118 -9.52 -8.86 -1.28
C LEU A 118 -10.79 -8.36 -0.57
N MET A 119 -10.76 -7.14 -0.03
CA MET A 119 -11.94 -6.51 0.59
C MET A 119 -13.08 -6.35 -0.43
N PHE A 120 -12.78 -5.93 -1.65
CA PHE A 120 -13.77 -5.84 -2.72
C PHE A 120 -14.39 -7.22 -3.05
N VAL A 121 -13.56 -8.25 -3.21
CA VAL A 121 -14.04 -9.62 -3.50
C VAL A 121 -14.91 -10.16 -2.36
N LEU A 122 -14.50 -9.95 -1.10
CA LEU A 122 -15.26 -10.39 0.06
C LEU A 122 -16.59 -9.65 0.22
N ALA A 123 -16.65 -8.38 -0.16
CA ALA A 123 -17.87 -7.59 -0.07
C ALA A 123 -18.88 -7.87 -1.21
N LEU A 124 -18.42 -8.44 -2.33
CA LEU A 124 -19.28 -8.83 -3.45
C LEU A 124 -19.76 -10.30 -3.39
N ARG A 125 -19.12 -11.12 -2.56
CA ARG A 125 -19.49 -12.52 -2.32
C ARG A 125 -20.66 -12.62 -1.36
#